data_AF-A0A2D9EC91-F1
#
_entry.id   AF-A0A2D9EC91-F1
#
_cell.length_a   1.000
_cell.length_b   1.000
_cell.length_c   1.000
_cell.angle_alpha   90.00
_cell.angle_beta   90.00
_cell.angle_gamma   90.00
#
_symmetry.space_group_name_H-M   'P 1'
#
loop_
_entity.id
_entity.type
_entity.pdbx_description
1 polymer ?
#
loop_
_entity_poly.entity_id
_entity_poly.type
_entity_poly.pdbx_seq_one_letter_code
_entity_poly.pdbx_strand_id
1 'polypeptide(L)'
;MFNPWWCFACLLCGGAPDWPQDGVANREWVVDAIEWRLQRGPDGCTDQTPAIDAWTLEWIANSPEVRVDIVTEDWPVFTEKQRLQGTLIQIMALEQLNGVEHNPKRCLKTLNKYAKRSGKVWDKELEKAFELNKEIIKKNLILK
;
A
#
# COMPACT_ATOMS: atom_id res chain seq x y z
N MET A 1 1.72 -37.42 8.37
CA MET A 1 1.50 -36.49 9.50
C MET A 1 1.44 -35.08 8.94
N PHE A 2 0.24 -34.53 8.77
CA PHE A 2 0.07 -33.13 8.35
C PHE A 2 0.40 -32.25 9.55
N ASN A 3 1.47 -31.47 9.44
CA ASN A 3 1.87 -30.57 10.52
C ASN A 3 0.90 -29.37 10.53
N PRO A 4 0.04 -29.20 11.57
CA PRO A 4 -1.01 -28.18 11.59
C PRO A 4 -0.49 -26.74 11.47
N TRP A 5 0.80 -26.55 11.73
CA TRP A 5 1.52 -25.28 11.59
C TRP A 5 1.69 -24.80 10.14
N TRP A 6 1.73 -25.71 9.15
CA TRP A 6 1.85 -25.33 7.73
C TRP A 6 0.59 -24.60 7.20
N CYS A 7 -0.59 -24.83 7.81
CA CYS A 7 -1.80 -24.13 7.41
C CYS A 7 -1.82 -22.65 7.87
N PHE A 8 -1.17 -22.29 8.98
CA PHE A 8 -1.18 -20.90 9.47
C PHE A 8 -0.31 -19.96 8.64
N ALA A 9 0.86 -20.41 8.18
CA ALA A 9 1.70 -19.64 7.25
C ALA A 9 1.01 -19.48 5.87
N CYS A 10 0.35 -20.53 5.39
CA CYS A 10 -0.49 -20.47 4.18
C CYS A 10 -1.71 -19.56 4.33
N LEU A 11 -2.26 -19.37 5.54
CA LEU A 11 -3.34 -18.40 5.77
C LEU A 11 -2.84 -16.95 5.71
N LEU A 12 -1.64 -16.68 6.25
CA LEU A 12 -1.07 -15.33 6.28
C LEU A 12 -0.62 -14.85 4.91
N CYS A 13 -0.02 -15.74 4.11
CA CYS A 13 0.47 -15.46 2.76
C CYS A 13 -0.48 -15.91 1.64
N GLY A 14 -1.63 -16.51 1.97
CA GLY A 14 -2.54 -17.09 0.99
C GLY A 14 -3.09 -16.08 -0.01
N GLY A 15 -3.22 -16.52 -1.26
CA GLY A 15 -3.76 -15.74 -2.37
C GLY A 15 -2.79 -14.73 -2.97
N ALA A 16 -1.49 -14.81 -2.64
CA ALA A 16 -0.47 -14.02 -3.33
C ALA A 16 -0.43 -14.41 -4.82
N PRO A 17 -0.17 -13.46 -5.72
CA PRO A 17 0.00 -13.79 -7.13
C PRO A 17 1.23 -14.68 -7.30
N ASP A 18 1.18 -15.56 -8.30
CA ASP A 18 2.38 -16.25 -8.76
C ASP A 18 3.42 -15.23 -9.21
N TRP A 19 4.70 -15.57 -9.06
CA TRP A 19 5.78 -14.70 -9.56
C TRP A 19 5.64 -14.51 -11.07
N PRO A 20 5.91 -13.29 -11.59
CA PRO A 20 5.74 -13.00 -13.00
C PRO A 20 6.67 -13.85 -13.84
N GLN A 21 6.20 -14.18 -15.05
CA GLN A 21 6.92 -14.99 -16.00
C GLN A 21 8.26 -14.33 -16.37
N ASP A 22 9.31 -15.14 -16.46
CA ASP A 22 10.68 -14.70 -16.76
C ASP A 22 11.29 -13.68 -15.77
N GLY A 23 10.66 -13.49 -14.61
CA GLY A 23 11.14 -12.56 -13.57
C GLY A 23 10.93 -11.09 -13.91
N VAL A 24 10.04 -10.78 -14.87
CA VAL A 24 9.76 -9.40 -15.30
C VAL A 24 8.33 -9.03 -14.92
N ALA A 25 8.17 -8.11 -13.97
CA ALA A 25 6.86 -7.59 -13.60
C ALA A 25 6.18 -6.90 -14.79
N ASN A 26 4.96 -7.31 -15.11
CA ASN A 26 4.10 -6.66 -16.08
C ASN A 26 2.94 -5.93 -15.38
N ARG A 27 2.16 -5.17 -16.15
CA ARG A 27 1.07 -4.36 -15.65
C ARG A 27 0.04 -5.19 -14.87
N GLU A 28 -0.36 -6.34 -15.42
CA GLU A 28 -1.36 -7.23 -14.82
C GLU A 28 -0.89 -7.75 -13.46
N TRP A 29 0.35 -8.26 -13.41
CA TRP A 29 0.95 -8.75 -12.18
C TRP A 29 1.06 -7.66 -11.11
N VAL A 30 1.45 -6.43 -11.50
CA VAL A 30 1.58 -5.31 -10.57
C VAL A 30 0.23 -4.94 -9.95
N VAL A 31 -0.85 -4.92 -10.74
CA VAL A 31 -2.21 -4.69 -10.22
C VAL A 31 -2.57 -5.75 -9.19
N ASP A 32 -2.45 -7.03 -9.53
CA ASP A 32 -2.79 -8.14 -8.65
C ASP A 32 -1.93 -8.14 -7.37
N ALA A 33 -0.64 -7.87 -7.51
CA ALA A 33 0.30 -7.83 -6.40
C ALA A 33 0.00 -6.68 -5.44
N ILE A 34 -0.30 -5.47 -5.93
CA ILE A 34 -0.68 -4.34 -5.08
C ILE A 34 -2.01 -4.65 -4.37
N GLU A 35 -3.01 -5.17 -5.08
CA GLU A 35 -4.31 -5.50 -4.48
C GLU A 35 -4.17 -6.53 -3.36
N TRP A 36 -3.38 -7.59 -3.59
CA TRP A 36 -3.08 -8.56 -2.55
C TRP A 36 -2.31 -7.92 -1.39
N ARG A 37 -1.30 -7.10 -1.69
CA ARG A 37 -0.43 -6.45 -0.70
C ARG A 37 -1.21 -5.57 0.27
N LEU A 38 -2.19 -4.81 -0.24
CA LEU A 38 -3.05 -3.95 0.56
C LEU A 38 -3.94 -4.72 1.56
N GLN A 39 -4.19 -6.01 1.31
CA GLN A 39 -4.96 -6.85 2.20
C GLN A 39 -4.15 -7.36 3.42
N ARG A 40 -2.82 -7.40 3.33
CA ARG A 40 -1.95 -7.98 4.37
C ARG A 40 -1.64 -7.05 5.53
N GLY A 41 -1.64 -5.74 5.29
CA GLY A 41 -1.16 -4.75 6.25
C GLY A 41 0.38 -4.69 6.33
N PRO A 42 0.95 -3.74 7.10
CA PRO A 42 2.40 -3.50 7.15
C PRO A 42 3.26 -4.70 7.51
N ASP A 43 2.81 -5.51 8.47
CA ASP A 43 3.59 -6.62 9.04
C ASP A 43 3.07 -8.00 8.56
N GLY A 44 2.19 -8.03 7.55
CA GLY A 44 1.60 -9.27 7.04
C GLY A 44 2.50 -9.97 6.03
N CYS A 45 2.60 -11.30 6.09
CA CYS A 45 3.40 -12.13 5.17
C CYS A 45 4.82 -11.56 4.89
N THR A 46 5.65 -11.54 5.92
CA THR A 46 7.02 -10.98 5.88
C THR A 46 7.94 -11.66 4.88
N ASP A 47 7.59 -12.87 4.44
CA ASP A 47 8.40 -13.65 3.49
C ASP A 47 8.24 -13.18 2.04
N GLN A 48 7.06 -12.64 1.68
CA GLN A 48 6.76 -12.24 0.29
C GLN A 48 6.60 -10.73 0.13
N THR A 49 6.06 -10.04 1.14
CA THR A 49 5.76 -8.61 1.04
C THR A 49 6.97 -7.74 0.70
N PRO A 50 8.20 -7.98 1.19
CA PRO A 50 9.34 -7.14 0.79
C PRO A 50 9.67 -7.24 -0.70
N ALA A 51 9.60 -8.44 -1.28
CA ALA A 51 9.87 -8.66 -2.70
C ALA A 51 8.75 -8.07 -3.57
N ILE A 52 7.49 -8.25 -3.18
CA ILE A 52 6.35 -7.63 -3.86
C ILE A 52 6.42 -6.11 -3.79
N ASP A 53 6.76 -5.54 -2.63
CA ASP A 53 6.93 -4.09 -2.48
C ASP A 53 8.05 -3.57 -3.38
N ALA A 54 9.20 -4.24 -3.40
CA ALA A 54 10.31 -3.85 -4.26
C ALA A 54 9.94 -3.86 -5.75
N TRP A 55 9.36 -4.97 -6.24
CA TRP A 55 9.07 -5.13 -7.68
C TRP A 55 7.95 -4.21 -8.15
N THR A 56 6.90 -4.03 -7.34
CA THR A 56 5.83 -3.09 -7.69
C THR A 56 6.32 -1.65 -7.70
N LEU A 57 7.15 -1.24 -6.73
CA LEU A 57 7.72 0.11 -6.70
C LEU A 57 8.73 0.35 -7.81
N GLU A 58 9.56 -0.64 -8.14
CA GLU A 58 10.48 -0.58 -9.28
C GLU A 58 9.71 -0.43 -10.60
N TRP A 59 8.66 -1.23 -10.80
CA TRP A 59 7.81 -1.13 -11.98
C TRP A 59 7.16 0.25 -12.08
N ILE A 60 6.58 0.75 -10.99
CA ILE A 60 5.97 2.09 -10.94
C ILE A 60 7.01 3.17 -11.29
N ALA A 61 8.22 3.09 -10.73
CA ALA A 61 9.27 4.07 -10.96
C ALA A 61 9.76 4.13 -12.42
N ASN A 62 9.68 3.01 -13.15
CA ASN A 62 10.10 2.90 -14.55
C ASN A 62 8.93 2.92 -15.55
N SER A 63 7.69 3.00 -15.07
CA SER A 63 6.50 2.92 -15.92
C SER A 63 6.26 4.23 -16.69
N PRO A 64 6.00 4.17 -18.00
CA PRO A 64 5.51 5.33 -18.75
C PRO A 64 4.02 5.59 -18.54
N GLU A 65 3.28 4.65 -17.92
CA GLU A 65 1.82 4.70 -17.76
C GLU A 65 1.38 5.37 -16.46
N VAL A 66 2.23 5.34 -15.44
CA VAL A 66 1.91 5.78 -14.08
C VAL A 66 2.90 6.85 -13.64
N ARG A 67 2.37 7.94 -13.09
CA ARG A 67 3.20 8.96 -12.42
C ARG A 67 2.58 9.32 -11.09
N VAL A 68 3.29 9.01 -10.01
CA VAL A 68 2.85 9.34 -8.65
C VAL A 68 3.66 10.53 -8.14
N ASP A 69 2.98 11.66 -7.95
CA ASP A 69 3.55 12.85 -7.34
C ASP A 69 3.00 12.99 -5.90
N ILE A 70 3.88 13.08 -4.91
CA ILE A 70 3.53 13.22 -3.48
C ILE A 70 4.14 14.50 -2.94
N VAL A 71 3.29 15.40 -2.46
CA VAL A 71 3.68 16.58 -1.67
C VAL A 71 3.69 16.17 -0.21
N THR A 72 4.87 15.93 0.36
CA THR A 72 5.02 15.34 1.70
C THR A 72 4.33 16.12 2.81
N GLU A 73 4.20 17.44 2.66
CA GLU A 73 3.54 18.35 3.60
C GLU A 73 2.03 18.07 3.73
N ASP A 74 1.42 17.49 2.69
CA ASP A 74 0.02 17.08 2.71
C ASP A 74 -0.19 15.74 3.45
N TRP A 75 0.89 15.06 3.88
CA TRP A 75 0.87 13.71 4.44
C TRP A 75 1.65 13.58 5.77
N PRO A 76 1.24 14.28 6.85
CA PRO A 76 1.87 14.16 8.18
C PRO A 76 1.94 12.74 8.76
N VAL A 77 1.15 11.78 8.28
CA VAL A 77 1.31 10.35 8.63
C VAL A 77 2.74 9.83 8.40
N PHE A 78 3.50 10.45 7.49
CA PHE A 78 4.89 10.06 7.22
C PHE A 78 5.89 10.56 8.26
N THR A 79 5.58 11.61 9.00
CA THR A 79 6.38 12.04 10.16
C THR A 79 6.41 10.93 11.21
N GLU A 80 5.27 10.28 11.45
CA GLU A 80 5.17 9.20 12.43
C GLU A 80 5.66 7.86 11.89
N LYS A 81 5.32 7.52 10.63
CA LYS A 81 5.70 6.23 10.02
C LYS A 81 6.07 6.40 8.55
N GLN A 82 7.34 6.74 8.28
CA GLN A 82 7.88 6.90 6.92
C GLN A 82 7.65 5.67 6.03
N ARG A 83 7.67 4.45 6.59
CA ARG A 83 7.44 3.21 5.82
C ARG A 83 6.09 3.12 5.10
N LEU A 84 5.12 3.96 5.45
CA LEU A 84 3.82 4.02 4.77
C LEU A 84 3.89 4.70 3.39
N GLN A 85 4.99 5.39 3.07
CA GLN A 85 5.17 6.08 1.79
C GLN A 85 5.07 5.14 0.60
N GLY A 86 5.77 4.01 0.63
CA GLY A 86 5.71 3.01 -0.45
C GLY A 86 4.29 2.52 -0.69
N THR A 87 3.54 2.28 0.39
CA THR A 87 2.13 1.88 0.27
C THR A 87 1.25 2.98 -0.29
N LEU A 88 1.46 4.25 0.06
CA LEU A 88 0.72 5.34 -0.59
C LEU A 88 1.00 5.39 -2.10
N ILE A 89 2.27 5.22 -2.49
CA ILE A 89 2.67 5.19 -3.90
C ILE A 89 1.92 4.07 -4.63
N GLN A 90 1.92 2.87 -4.07
CA GLN A 90 1.19 1.72 -4.63
C GLN A 90 -0.32 1.98 -4.72
N ILE A 91 -0.94 2.60 -3.70
CA ILE A 91 -2.38 2.94 -3.72
C ILE A 91 -2.69 3.92 -4.86
N MET A 92 -1.89 4.98 -5.00
CA MET A 92 -2.11 6.00 -6.03
C MET A 92 -1.86 5.44 -7.44
N ALA A 93 -0.83 4.60 -7.60
CA ALA A 93 -0.58 3.87 -8.83
C ALA A 93 -1.76 2.98 -9.21
N LEU A 94 -2.32 2.25 -8.25
CA LEU A 94 -3.48 1.39 -8.49
C LEU A 94 -4.73 2.19 -8.92
N GLU A 95 -4.96 3.39 -8.36
CA GLU A 95 -6.05 4.27 -8.85
C GLU A 95 -5.87 4.62 -10.33
N GLN A 96 -4.66 5.01 -10.74
CA GLN A 96 -4.35 5.37 -12.13
C GLN A 96 -4.46 4.17 -13.07
N LEU A 97 -3.89 3.02 -12.68
CA LEU A 97 -3.96 1.79 -13.47
C LEU A 97 -5.41 1.35 -13.70
N ASN A 98 -6.29 1.56 -12.72
CA ASN A 98 -7.72 1.25 -12.84
C ASN A 98 -8.54 2.36 -13.52
N GLY A 99 -7.91 3.42 -14.02
CA GLY A 99 -8.59 4.54 -14.69
C GLY A 99 -9.52 5.33 -13.76
N VAL A 100 -9.26 5.29 -12.45
CA VAL A 100 -10.10 5.94 -11.45
C VAL A 100 -9.59 7.35 -11.17
N GLU A 101 -10.48 8.33 -11.16
CA GLU A 101 -10.14 9.70 -10.79
C GLU A 101 -9.48 9.74 -9.40
N HIS A 102 -8.35 10.44 -9.30
CA HIS A 102 -7.58 10.50 -8.06
C HIS A 102 -8.38 11.12 -6.92
N ASN A 103 -8.39 10.43 -5.76
CA ASN A 103 -9.11 10.90 -4.59
C ASN A 103 -8.26 10.77 -3.31
N PRO A 104 -7.67 11.87 -2.81
CA PRO A 104 -6.84 11.86 -1.61
C PRO A 104 -7.56 11.29 -0.37
N LYS A 105 -8.87 11.54 -0.22
CA LYS A 105 -9.65 10.99 0.91
C LYS A 105 -9.76 9.47 0.82
N ARG A 106 -9.95 8.94 -0.39
CA ARG A 106 -10.00 7.48 -0.63
C ARG A 106 -8.62 6.85 -0.40
N CYS A 107 -7.56 7.46 -0.92
CA CYS A 107 -6.18 7.04 -0.68
C CYS A 107 -5.87 6.97 0.82
N LEU A 108 -6.14 8.03 1.57
CA LEU A 108 -5.92 8.07 3.02
C LEU A 108 -6.75 7.00 3.75
N LYS A 109 -8.01 6.78 3.35
CA LYS A 109 -8.87 5.74 3.94
C LYS A 109 -8.29 4.34 3.70
N THR A 110 -7.78 4.07 2.50
CA THR A 110 -7.13 2.79 2.17
C THR A 110 -5.84 2.61 2.97
N LEU A 111 -5.00 3.66 3.04
CA LEU A 111 -3.76 3.65 3.82
C LEU A 111 -4.01 3.43 5.32
N ASN A 112 -5.05 4.07 5.88
CA ASN A 112 -5.47 3.87 7.27
C ASN A 112 -5.93 2.42 7.52
N LYS A 113 -6.77 1.87 6.64
CA LYS A 113 -7.19 0.46 6.72
C LYS A 113 -6.00 -0.49 6.68
N TYR A 114 -5.04 -0.21 5.80
CA TYR A 114 -3.81 -0.97 5.71
C TYR A 114 -3.02 -0.90 7.02
N ALA A 115 -2.74 0.30 7.54
CA ALA A 115 -1.99 0.51 8.78
C ALA A 115 -2.68 -0.12 10.01
N LYS A 116 -4.02 -0.20 10.03
CA LYS A 116 -4.78 -0.87 11.10
C LYS A 116 -4.71 -2.39 11.07
N ARG A 117 -4.36 -3.01 9.93
CA ARG A 117 -4.28 -4.48 9.80
C ARG A 117 -3.05 -5.09 10.47
N SER A 118 -2.15 -4.27 10.98
CA SER A 118 -0.94 -4.71 11.68
C SER A 118 -1.04 -4.54 13.20
N GLY A 119 -0.45 -5.47 13.94
CA GLY A 119 -0.45 -5.43 15.40
C GLY A 119 0.48 -4.38 16.03
N LYS A 120 1.69 -4.15 15.49
CA LYS A 120 2.72 -3.30 16.14
C LYS A 120 2.88 -1.90 15.55
N VAL A 121 2.33 -1.65 14.36
CA VAL A 121 2.49 -0.34 13.68
C VAL A 121 1.48 0.69 14.17
N TRP A 122 0.30 0.23 14.58
CA TRP A 122 -0.79 1.10 15.00
C TRP A 122 -0.59 1.55 16.45
N ASP A 123 -0.33 2.83 16.63
CA ASP A 123 -0.23 3.49 17.93
C ASP A 123 -1.07 4.78 17.95
N LYS A 124 -1.21 5.39 19.13
CA LYS A 124 -2.03 6.60 19.31
C LYS A 124 -1.50 7.80 18.54
N GLU A 125 -0.19 7.89 18.32
CA GLU A 125 0.39 9.02 17.59
C GLU A 125 0.12 8.89 16.09
N LEU A 126 0.26 7.68 15.54
CA LEU A 126 -0.15 7.39 14.17
C LEU A 126 -1.65 7.65 13.95
N GLU A 127 -2.50 7.27 14.91
CA GLU A 127 -3.94 7.57 14.84
C GLU A 127 -4.20 9.08 14.76
N LYS A 128 -3.57 9.88 15.63
CA LYS A 128 -3.68 11.35 15.57
C LYS A 128 -3.15 11.91 14.25
N ALA A 129 -2.05 11.38 13.74
CA ALA A 129 -1.48 11.81 12.46
C ALA A 129 -2.45 11.55 11.31
N PHE A 130 -3.17 10.41 11.31
CA PHE A 130 -4.23 10.15 10.33
C PHE A 130 -5.40 11.15 10.46
N GLU A 131 -5.80 11.54 11.67
CA GLU A 131 -6.84 12.56 11.85
C GLU A 131 -6.38 13.94 11.35
N LEU A 132 -5.14 14.34 11.65
CA LEU A 132 -4.56 15.59 11.12
C LEU A 132 -4.53 15.56 9.58
N ASN A 133 -4.13 14.43 9.00
CA ASN A 133 -4.11 14.24 7.56
C ASN A 133 -5.49 14.42 6.92
N LYS A 134 -6.57 13.96 7.58
CA LYS A 134 -7.95 14.16 7.10
C LYS A 134 -8.32 15.63 7.05
N GLU A 135 -7.95 16.41 8.08
CA GLU A 135 -8.26 17.84 8.13
C GLU A 135 -7.50 18.62 7.05
N ILE A 136 -6.22 18.29 6.81
CA ILE A 136 -5.43 18.89 5.72
C ILE A 136 -6.06 18.58 4.36
N ILE A 137 -6.36 17.29 4.08
CA ILE A 137 -7.00 16.89 2.81
C ILE A 137 -8.36 17.58 2.64
N LYS A 138 -9.15 17.68 3.71
CA LYS A 138 -10.44 18.38 3.68
C LYS A 138 -10.27 19.86 3.34
N LYS A 139 -9.31 20.53 3.97
CA LYS A 139 -8.97 21.94 3.68
C LYS A 139 -8.54 22.13 2.23
N ASN A 140 -7.63 21.29 1.74
CA ASN A 140 -7.11 21.38 0.37
C ASN A 140 -8.18 21.12 -0.70
N LEU A 141 -9.21 20.32 -0.40
CA LEU A 141 -10.35 20.09 -1.30
C LEU A 141 -11.38 21.23 -1.31
N ILE A 142 -11.39 22.11 -0.31
CA ILE A 142 -12.26 23.30 -0.27
C ILE A 142 -11.59 24.48 -1.00
N LEU A 143 -10.26 24.50 -1.04
CA LEU A 143 -9.47 25.58 -1.65
C LEU A 143 -9.18 25.37 -3.15
N LYS A 144 -9.61 24.25 -3.72
CA LYS A 144 -9.56 23.93 -5.16
C LYS A 144 -10.93 24.12 -5.77
#